data_AF-A0A5Q4BDS3-F1
#
_entry.id   AF-A0A5Q4BDS3-F1
#
_cell.length_a   1.000
_cell.length_b   1.000
_cell.length_c   1.000
_cell.angle_alpha   90.00
_cell.angle_beta   90.00
_cell.angle_gamma   90.00
#
_symmetry.space_group_name_H-M   'P 1'
#
loop_
_entity.id
_entity.type
_entity.pdbx_description
1 polymer ?
#
loop_
_entity_poly.entity_id
_entity_poly.type
_entity_poly.pdbx_seq_one_letter_code
_entity_poly.pdbx_strand_id
1 'polypeptide(L)'
;MGPVTISASIETEDSQPTSYNALYNARKPPRLSPEAQRLFWTLDGPLAEAVWIMNTKRDPRSLEPYSQGDTWHPFSQAPLTEPKVSSITVRTNEVHEWGDTCFETHHEHRDPGCDDEDRSLFALWGDLLCYDPEEDEKETTHLLGEA
;
A
#
# COMPACT_ATOMS: atom_id res chain seq x y z
N MET A 1 22.54 8.70 55.09
CA MET A 1 21.45 8.34 54.17
C MET A 1 21.78 8.96 52.82
N GLY A 2 22.37 8.18 51.91
CA GLY A 2 22.69 8.65 50.56
C GLY A 2 21.53 8.34 49.61
N PRO A 3 21.37 9.11 48.51
CA PRO A 3 20.33 8.83 47.53
C PRO A 3 20.64 7.53 46.78
N VAL A 4 19.65 6.64 46.73
CA VAL A 4 19.67 5.43 45.90
C VAL A 4 19.37 5.87 44.48
N THR A 5 20.39 5.83 43.62
CA THR A 5 20.20 5.94 42.17
C THR A 5 19.61 4.62 41.69
N ILE A 6 18.31 4.61 41.37
CA ILE A 6 17.68 3.49 40.69
C ILE A 6 18.05 3.62 39.21
N SER A 7 19.14 2.95 38.82
CA SER A 7 19.40 2.66 37.41
C SER A 7 18.37 1.64 36.95
N ALA A 8 17.33 2.10 36.25
CA ALA A 8 16.45 1.22 35.51
C ALA A 8 17.23 0.67 34.30
N SER A 9 17.70 -0.57 34.42
CA SER A 9 18.21 -1.33 33.29
C SER A 9 17.08 -1.52 32.29
N ILE A 10 17.22 -0.90 31.12
CA ILE A 10 16.40 -1.23 29.96
C ILE A 10 17.04 -2.50 29.39
N GLU A 11 16.49 -3.66 29.74
CA GLU A 11 16.86 -4.91 29.09
C GLU A 11 16.37 -4.86 27.64
N THR A 12 17.28 -4.50 26.74
CA THR A 12 17.11 -4.70 25.31
C THR A 12 17.32 -6.19 25.06
N GLU A 13 16.25 -7.00 25.16
CA GLU A 13 16.27 -8.34 24.57
C GLU A 13 16.37 -8.18 23.05
N ASP A 14 17.57 -8.43 22.54
CA ASP A 14 18.01 -8.28 21.15
C ASP A 14 17.47 -9.42 20.26
N SER A 15 16.19 -9.76 20.42
CA SER A 15 15.49 -10.67 19.50
C SER A 15 15.11 -9.88 18.24
N GLN A 16 15.78 -10.20 17.14
CA GLN A 16 15.51 -9.63 15.83
C GLN A 16 14.00 -9.66 15.51
N PRO A 17 13.39 -8.55 15.09
CA PRO A 17 11.95 -8.47 14.91
C PRO A 17 11.47 -9.48 13.87
N THR A 18 10.43 -10.23 14.22
CA THR A 18 9.84 -11.29 13.40
C THR A 18 8.85 -10.71 12.40
N SER A 19 8.61 -11.39 11.26
CA SER A 19 7.62 -10.95 10.29
C SER A 19 6.19 -11.12 10.82
N TYR A 20 5.26 -10.30 10.32
CA TYR A 20 3.85 -10.39 10.68
C TYR A 20 3.26 -11.78 10.39
N ASN A 21 3.58 -12.35 9.23
CA ASN A 21 3.09 -13.67 8.83
C ASN A 21 3.59 -14.78 9.77
N ALA A 22 4.82 -14.70 10.25
CA ALA A 22 5.35 -15.66 11.22
C ALA A 22 4.62 -15.55 12.58
N LEU A 23 4.36 -14.33 13.06
CA LEU A 23 3.56 -14.10 14.28
C LEU A 23 2.12 -14.61 14.14
N TYR A 24 1.52 -14.37 12.98
CA TYR A 24 0.18 -14.84 12.65
C TYR A 24 0.10 -16.37 12.64
N ASN A 25 1.03 -17.04 11.95
CA ASN A 25 1.11 -18.50 11.89
C ASN A 25 1.36 -19.13 13.28
N ALA A 26 2.12 -18.44 14.14
CA ALA A 26 2.36 -18.84 15.52
C ALA A 26 1.18 -18.54 16.47
N ARG A 27 0.06 -18.00 15.96
CA ARG A 27 -1.12 -17.57 16.74
C ARG A 27 -0.80 -16.54 17.85
N LYS A 28 0.20 -15.70 17.60
CA LYS A 28 0.62 -14.60 18.48
C LYS A 28 0.53 -13.27 17.73
N PRO A 29 -0.68 -12.80 17.39
CA PRO A 29 -0.83 -11.59 16.59
C PRO A 29 -0.23 -10.38 17.34
N PRO A 30 0.52 -9.51 16.64
CA PRO A 30 1.04 -8.30 17.25
C PRO A 30 -0.11 -7.38 17.68
N ARG A 31 0.06 -6.70 18.81
CA ARG A 31 -0.91 -5.73 19.34
C ARG A 31 -0.33 -4.33 19.28
N LEU A 32 -1.16 -3.29 19.24
CA LEU A 32 -0.68 -1.92 19.36
C LEU A 32 0.09 -1.73 20.66
N SER A 33 1.29 -1.15 20.57
CA SER A 33 2.09 -0.77 21.74
C SER A 33 1.32 0.24 22.61
N PRO A 34 1.64 0.38 23.90
CA PRO A 34 1.03 1.39 24.76
C PRO A 34 1.16 2.81 24.18
N GLU A 35 2.31 3.12 23.58
CA GLU A 35 2.59 4.37 22.89
C GLU A 35 1.67 4.55 21.67
N ALA A 36 1.52 3.51 20.85
CA ALA A 36 0.69 3.56 19.63
C ALA A 36 -0.80 3.73 19.93
N GLN A 37 -1.27 3.27 21.09
CA GLN A 37 -2.65 3.50 21.54
C GLN A 37 -2.97 4.98 21.80
N ARG A 38 -1.95 5.86 21.79
CA ARG A 38 -2.13 7.32 21.93
C ARG A 38 -2.26 8.05 20.60
N LEU A 39 -2.04 7.37 19.47
CA LEU A 39 -2.17 7.97 18.16
C LEU A 39 -3.63 8.40 17.93
N PHE A 40 -3.81 9.66 17.56
CA PHE A 40 -5.08 10.23 17.18
C PHE A 40 -4.97 10.75 15.76
N TRP A 41 -5.84 10.28 14.87
CA TRP A 41 -5.81 10.64 13.46
C TRP A 41 -7.20 11.07 13.02
N THR A 42 -7.32 12.33 12.57
CA THR A 42 -8.53 12.83 11.91
C THR A 42 -8.54 12.38 10.45
N LEU A 43 -9.67 11.91 9.96
CA LEU A 43 -9.83 11.59 8.53
C LEU A 43 -10.15 12.84 7.68
N ASP A 44 -10.07 14.01 8.30
CA ASP A 44 -10.35 15.30 7.69
C ASP A 44 -9.07 16.15 7.65
N GLY A 45 -8.87 16.84 6.53
CA GLY A 45 -7.72 17.69 6.26
C GLY A 45 -6.46 17.00 5.69
N PRO A 46 -5.39 17.77 5.44
CA PRO A 46 -4.11 17.27 4.96
C PRO A 46 -3.44 16.33 5.97
N LEU A 47 -2.80 15.25 5.48
CA LEU A 47 -2.16 14.25 6.36
C LEU A 47 -1.14 14.86 7.35
N ALA A 48 -0.41 15.89 6.93
CA ALA A 48 0.58 16.57 7.77
C ALA A 48 -0.02 17.26 9.01
N GLU A 49 -1.32 17.60 8.96
CA GLU A 49 -2.05 18.29 10.04
C GLU A 49 -3.08 17.37 10.72
N ALA A 50 -3.27 16.17 10.18
CA ALA A 50 -4.30 15.25 10.60
C ALA A 50 -3.87 14.32 11.75
N VAL A 51 -2.56 14.21 12.00
CA VAL A 51 -1.99 13.25 12.97
C VAL A 51 -1.53 13.95 14.24
N TRP A 52 -2.07 13.48 15.35
CA TRP A 52 -1.86 14.01 16.69
C TRP A 52 -1.53 12.89 17.67
N ILE A 53 -0.86 13.22 18.76
CA ILE A 53 -0.52 12.30 19.84
C ILE A 53 -1.24 12.75 21.10
N MET A 54 -2.03 11.84 21.68
CA MET A 54 -2.65 12.07 22.99
C MET A 54 -1.64 11.90 24.10
N ASN A 55 -1.75 12.66 25.20
CA ASN A 55 -0.89 12.43 26.37
C ASN A 55 -1.13 11.02 26.97
N THR A 56 -2.40 10.63 27.06
CA THR A 56 -2.83 9.28 27.45
C THR A 56 -3.85 8.73 26.46
N LYS A 57 -3.95 7.41 26.31
CA LYS A 57 -4.80 6.73 25.30
C LYS A 57 -6.31 7.03 25.38
N ARG A 58 -6.79 7.72 26.41
CA ARG A 58 -8.20 8.04 26.64
C ARG A 58 -8.44 9.53 26.86
N ASP A 59 -7.46 10.37 26.52
CA ASP A 59 -7.58 11.81 26.68
C ASP A 59 -7.48 12.53 25.32
N PRO A 60 -8.61 12.65 24.60
CA PRO A 60 -8.64 13.33 23.30
C PRO A 60 -8.54 14.86 23.41
N ARG A 61 -8.43 15.42 24.64
CA ARG A 61 -8.29 16.87 24.85
C ARG A 61 -6.84 17.31 24.93
N SER A 62 -5.90 16.41 25.19
CA SER A 62 -4.46 16.71 25.23
C SER A 62 -3.80 16.24 23.93
N LEU A 63 -3.86 17.08 22.90
CA LEU A 63 -3.31 16.77 21.57
C LEU A 63 -2.00 17.52 21.34
N GLU A 64 -0.96 16.76 21.03
CA GLU A 64 0.32 17.28 20.54
C GLU A 64 0.48 16.92 19.06
N PRO A 65 0.98 17.82 18.21
CA PRO A 65 1.15 17.53 16.78
C PRO A 65 2.21 16.43 16.58
N TYR A 66 1.95 15.50 15.66
CA TYR A 66 2.91 14.43 15.35
C TYR A 66 4.19 14.95 14.69
N SER A 67 4.08 16.01 13.90
CA SER A 67 5.19 16.70 13.25
C SER A 67 4.94 18.21 13.26
N GLN A 68 6.01 18.99 13.47
CA GLN A 68 5.98 20.44 13.39
C GLN A 68 7.20 20.92 12.61
N GLY A 69 7.00 21.23 11.32
CA GLY A 69 8.10 21.50 10.39
C GLY A 69 9.04 20.29 10.28
N ASP A 70 10.33 20.51 10.50
CA ASP A 70 11.35 19.45 10.48
C ASP A 70 11.46 18.68 11.81
N THR A 71 10.64 19.01 12.81
CA THR A 71 10.67 18.38 14.12
C THR A 71 9.60 17.30 14.23
N TRP A 72 10.04 16.06 14.49
CA TRP A 72 9.16 14.92 14.71
C TRP A 72 8.89 14.71 16.20
N HIS A 73 7.66 14.33 16.54
CA HIS A 73 7.33 13.93 17.91
C HIS A 73 8.15 12.67 18.30
N PRO A 74 8.59 12.50 19.57
CA PRO A 74 9.35 11.34 20.03
C PRO A 74 8.69 9.98 19.74
N PHE A 75 7.35 9.97 19.62
CA PHE A 75 6.56 8.82 19.19
C PHE A 75 7.01 8.24 17.84
N SER A 76 7.58 9.04 16.93
CA SER A 76 8.09 8.58 15.62
C SER A 76 9.14 7.46 15.72
N GLN A 77 9.82 7.35 16.86
CA GLN A 77 10.83 6.30 17.11
C GLN A 77 10.26 5.13 17.93
N ALA A 78 9.02 5.23 18.41
CA ALA A 78 8.38 4.19 19.20
C ALA A 78 7.88 3.05 18.29
N PRO A 79 7.95 1.79 18.76
CA PRO A 79 7.36 0.69 18.00
C PRO A 79 5.84 0.84 17.92
N LEU A 80 5.28 0.58 16.73
CA LEU A 80 3.83 0.59 16.54
C LEU A 80 3.16 -0.61 17.24
N THR A 81 3.85 -1.75 17.30
CA THR A 81 3.32 -3.00 17.83
C THR A 81 4.23 -3.68 18.83
N GLU A 82 3.64 -4.52 19.67
CA GLU A 82 4.31 -5.47 20.54
C GLU A 82 3.82 -6.90 20.25
N PRO A 83 4.70 -7.84 19.85
CA PRO A 83 6.12 -7.63 19.54
C PRO A 83 6.34 -6.77 18.28
N LYS A 84 7.54 -6.23 18.15
CA LYS A 84 7.97 -5.48 16.95
C LYS A 84 7.91 -6.37 15.71
N VAL A 85 7.35 -5.81 14.63
CA VAL A 85 7.25 -6.47 13.33
C VAL A 85 8.27 -5.89 12.38
N SER A 86 9.07 -6.73 11.72
CA SER A 86 10.07 -6.29 10.73
C SER A 86 9.53 -6.16 9.32
N SER A 87 8.50 -6.93 8.98
CA SER A 87 7.92 -6.94 7.64
C SER A 87 6.45 -7.37 7.67
N ILE A 88 5.67 -6.75 6.78
CA ILE A 88 4.28 -7.10 6.51
C ILE A 88 4.19 -7.33 5.00
N THR A 89 3.59 -8.46 4.61
CA THR A 89 3.30 -8.74 3.20
C THR A 89 1.81 -8.59 3.00
N VAL A 90 1.41 -7.58 2.22
CA VAL A 90 0.01 -7.38 1.82
C VAL A 90 -0.16 -7.99 0.43
N ARG A 91 -1.20 -8.79 0.25
CA ARG A 91 -1.62 -9.32 -1.05
C ARG A 91 -3.07 -8.88 -1.28
N THR A 92 -3.35 -8.29 -2.43
CA THR A 92 -4.69 -7.93 -2.87
C THR A 92 -5.03 -8.83 -4.06
N ASN A 93 -6.12 -9.58 -3.93
CA ASN A 93 -6.56 -10.48 -4.99
C ASN A 93 -6.94 -9.67 -6.23
N GLU A 94 -7.51 -8.48 -6.03
CA GLU A 94 -7.98 -7.59 -7.08
C GLU A 94 -6.85 -7.22 -8.04
N VAL A 95 -5.64 -6.96 -7.55
CA VAL A 95 -4.48 -6.63 -8.41
C VAL A 95 -3.91 -7.88 -9.06
N HIS A 96 -3.95 -9.01 -8.35
CA HIS A 96 -3.41 -10.27 -8.86
C HIS A 96 -4.28 -10.87 -9.97
N GLU A 97 -5.60 -10.77 -9.79
CA GLU A 97 -6.64 -11.32 -10.68
C GLU A 97 -7.11 -10.30 -11.71
N TRP A 98 -6.66 -9.03 -11.63
CA TRP A 98 -7.08 -7.99 -12.57
C TRP A 98 -6.81 -8.37 -14.03
N GLY A 99 -5.64 -8.94 -14.31
CA GLY A 99 -5.26 -9.33 -15.68
C GLY A 99 -6.19 -10.39 -16.25
N ASP A 100 -6.40 -11.47 -15.50
CA ASP A 100 -7.27 -12.57 -15.91
C ASP A 100 -8.73 -12.10 -16.01
N THR A 101 -9.20 -11.32 -15.04
CA THR A 101 -10.57 -10.75 -15.03
C THR A 101 -10.79 -9.80 -16.20
N CYS A 102 -9.81 -8.93 -16.49
CA CYS A 102 -9.86 -8.00 -17.61
C CYS A 102 -9.89 -8.77 -18.93
N PHE A 103 -9.02 -9.76 -19.09
CA PHE A 103 -8.99 -10.62 -20.27
C PHE A 103 -10.33 -11.36 -20.45
N GLU A 104 -10.81 -12.09 -19.44
CA GLU A 104 -12.09 -12.81 -19.51
C GLU A 104 -13.26 -11.88 -19.85
N THR A 105 -13.29 -10.67 -19.28
CA THR A 105 -14.38 -9.71 -19.53
C THR A 105 -14.32 -9.08 -20.92
N HIS A 106 -13.12 -8.87 -21.48
CA HIS A 106 -12.93 -8.08 -22.69
C HIS A 106 -12.41 -8.86 -23.90
N HIS A 107 -12.10 -10.15 -23.78
CA HIS A 107 -11.58 -10.95 -24.89
C HIS A 107 -12.57 -11.09 -26.06
N GLU A 108 -13.88 -11.10 -25.77
CA GLU A 108 -14.96 -11.11 -26.77
C GLU A 108 -15.31 -9.71 -27.29
N HIS A 109 -14.83 -8.65 -26.64
CA HIS A 109 -15.03 -7.26 -27.05
C HIS A 109 -13.84 -6.73 -27.86
N ARG A 110 -13.17 -7.63 -28.59
CA ARG A 110 -12.13 -7.27 -29.55
C ARG A 110 -12.73 -6.30 -30.57
N ASP A 111 -11.91 -5.38 -31.09
CA ASP A 111 -12.32 -4.41 -32.11
C ASP A 111 -13.22 -5.09 -33.15
N PRO A 112 -14.39 -4.47 -33.48
CA PRO A 112 -15.30 -5.05 -34.46
C PRO A 112 -14.48 -5.40 -35.69
N GLY A 113 -14.57 -6.66 -36.11
CA GLY A 113 -13.90 -7.09 -37.33
C GLY A 113 -14.36 -6.17 -38.45
N CYS A 114 -13.44 -5.76 -39.33
CA CYS A 114 -13.75 -4.94 -40.49
C CYS A 114 -14.83 -5.54 -41.42
N ASP A 115 -15.23 -6.79 -41.15
CA ASP A 115 -16.18 -7.61 -41.88
C ASP A 115 -17.62 -7.53 -41.34
N ASP A 116 -17.88 -6.78 -40.24
CA ASP A 116 -19.24 -6.53 -39.74
C ASP A 116 -19.95 -5.49 -40.62
N GLU A 117 -20.31 -5.94 -41.82
CA GLU A 117 -21.11 -5.19 -42.80
C GLU A 117 -22.59 -5.09 -42.39
N ASP A 118 -22.89 -4.69 -41.16
CA ASP A 118 -24.21 -4.15 -40.82
C ASP A 118 -24.11 -2.63 -40.68
N ARG A 119 -24.06 -2.01 -41.86
CA ARG A 119 -23.84 -0.58 -42.11
C ARG A 119 -24.97 0.34 -41.62
N SER A 120 -25.79 -0.11 -40.66
CA SER A 120 -26.99 0.62 -40.21
C SER A 120 -27.01 0.98 -38.72
N LEU A 121 -26.04 0.56 -37.89
CA LEU A 121 -26.00 0.95 -36.46
C LEU A 121 -24.69 1.61 -35.99
N PHE A 122 -23.64 1.62 -36.81
CA PHE A 122 -22.33 2.18 -36.45
C PHE A 122 -22.15 3.68 -36.73
N ALA A 123 -23.19 4.40 -37.14
CA ALA A 123 -23.09 5.85 -37.42
C ALA A 123 -22.98 6.75 -36.15
N LEU A 124 -22.62 6.22 -34.97
CA LEU A 124 -22.52 7.01 -33.73
C LEU A 124 -21.10 7.25 -33.23
N TRP A 125 -20.09 6.60 -33.79
CA TRP A 125 -18.69 6.91 -33.50
C TRP A 125 -18.01 7.12 -34.84
N GLY A 126 -17.56 8.36 -35.07
CA GLY A 126 -17.11 8.83 -36.38
C GLY A 126 -16.06 7.93 -37.01
N ASP A 127 -15.98 8.07 -38.33
CA ASP A 127 -15.01 7.45 -39.23
C ASP A 127 -13.62 7.36 -38.57
N LEU A 128 -13.13 6.13 -38.33
CA LEU A 128 -11.79 5.88 -37.77
C LEU A 128 -10.72 6.15 -38.83
N LEU A 129 -10.59 7.43 -39.18
CA LEU A 129 -9.68 7.97 -40.20
C LEU A 129 -8.19 7.85 -39.82
N CYS A 130 -7.85 7.15 -38.75
CA CYS A 130 -6.48 6.98 -38.24
C CYS A 130 -5.96 5.54 -38.36
N TYR A 131 -6.70 4.61 -38.95
CA TYR A 131 -6.16 3.29 -39.26
C TYR A 131 -5.45 3.33 -40.61
N ASP A 132 -4.12 3.41 -40.57
CA ASP A 132 -3.24 3.26 -41.74
C ASP A 132 -2.58 1.88 -41.69
N PRO A 133 -3.01 0.91 -42.50
CA PRO A 133 -2.45 -0.43 -42.51
C PRO A 133 -1.00 -0.48 -43.01
N GLU A 134 -0.49 0.60 -43.62
CA GLU A 134 0.91 0.65 -44.08
C GLU A 134 1.88 1.19 -43.02
N GLU A 135 1.41 1.79 -41.91
CA GLU A 135 2.29 2.23 -40.81
C GLU A 135 2.65 1.11 -39.81
N ASP A 136 1.84 0.04 -39.72
CA ASP A 136 2.04 -1.04 -38.74
C ASP A 136 2.65 -2.33 -39.33
N GLU A 137 3.08 -2.30 -40.59
CA GLU A 137 4.04 -3.29 -41.11
C GLU A 137 5.45 -2.97 -40.60
N LYS A 138 5.68 -3.11 -39.28
CA LYS A 138 7.03 -3.46 -38.80
C LYS A 138 7.23 -4.96 -38.98
N GLU A 139 7.45 -5.32 -40.23
CA GLU A 139 8.32 -6.43 -40.58
C GLU A 139 9.68 -6.21 -39.89
N THR A 140 9.92 -6.91 -38.79
CA THR A 140 11.15 -7.67 -38.64
C THR A 140 10.85 -8.93 -37.85
N THR A 141 10.63 -10.01 -38.60
CA THR A 141 11.24 -11.29 -38.32
C THR A 141 12.57 -11.12 -37.58
N HIS A 142 12.74 -11.75 -36.42
CA HIS A 142 13.97 -12.46 -35.99
C HIS A 142 13.71 -13.18 -34.67
N LEU A 143 13.00 -14.31 -34.73
CA LEU A 143 13.12 -15.36 -33.72
C LEU A 143 13.27 -16.68 -34.45
N LEU A 144 14.52 -16.97 -34.84
CA LEU A 144 15.16 -18.29 -34.95
C LEU A 144 16.29 -18.23 -35.99
N GLY A 145 17.50 -18.54 -35.54
CA GLY A 145 18.64 -18.88 -36.39
C GLY A 145 19.88 -18.00 -36.16
N GLU A 146 20.57 -18.19 -35.04
CA GLU A 146 21.99 -17.86 -34.95
C GLU A 146 22.80 -18.75 -35.91
N ALA A 147 23.73 -18.10 -36.62
CA ALA A 147 25.03 -18.53 -37.16
C ALA A 147 25.18 -19.89 -37.87
#